data_AF-A0A6M1TNF4-F1
#
_entry.id   AF-A0A6M1TNF4-F1
#
_cell.length_a   1.000
_cell.length_b   1.000
_cell.length_c   1.000
_cell.angle_alpha   90.00
_cell.angle_beta   90.00
_cell.angle_gamma   90.00
#
_symmetry.space_group_name_H-M   'P 1'
#
loop_
_entity.id
_entity.type
_entity.pdbx_description
1 polymer ?
#
loop_
_entity_poly.entity_id
_entity_poly.type
_entity_poly.pdbx_seq_one_letter_code
_entity_poly.pdbx_strand_id
1 'polypeptide(L)' 'METYSFLREFADSWALVALTLIFLGVVAWAFRPGSKPLHDDAASSIFRNETKPAGDAGRGQPRATDGARSQKEA' A
#
# COMPACT_ATOMS: atom_id res chain seq x y z
N MET A 1 -13.55 -32.63 46.99
CA MET A 1 -13.13 -33.03 45.62
C MET A 1 -14.03 -32.44 44.53
N GLU A 2 -15.23 -31.93 44.85
CA GLU A 2 -16.14 -31.24 43.92
C GLU A 2 -15.53 -30.04 43.17
N THR A 3 -14.80 -29.15 43.85
CA THR A 3 -14.27 -27.91 43.26
C THR A 3 -13.26 -28.15 42.14
N TYR A 4 -12.43 -29.18 42.29
CA TYR A 4 -11.43 -29.56 41.29
C TYR A 4 -12.09 -30.15 40.03
N SER A 5 -13.14 -30.96 40.22
CA SER A 5 -13.90 -31.53 39.10
C SER A 5 -14.59 -30.44 38.28
N PHE A 6 -15.24 -29.48 38.94
CA PHE A 6 -15.87 -28.35 38.26
C PHE A 6 -14.88 -27.49 37.46
N LEU A 7 -13.73 -27.16 38.06
CA LEU A 7 -12.68 -26.40 37.38
C LEU A 7 -12.09 -27.18 36.20
N ARG A 8 -11.94 -28.50 36.34
CA ARG A 8 -11.45 -29.38 35.29
C ARG A 8 -12.44 -29.46 34.12
N GLU A 9 -13.73 -29.57 34.40
CA GLU A 9 -14.76 -29.66 33.37
C GLU A 9 -14.89 -28.34 32.58
N PHE A 10 -14.70 -27.21 33.25
CA PHE A 10 -14.59 -25.90 32.59
C PHE A 10 -13.31 -25.77 31.76
N ALA A 11 -12.17 -26.25 32.27
CA ALA A 11 -10.88 -26.21 31.58
C ALA A 11 -10.77 -27.20 30.40
N ASP A 12 -11.37 -28.39 30.51
CA ASP A 12 -11.45 -29.41 29.45
C ASP A 12 -12.48 -29.04 28.36
N SER A 13 -13.13 -27.88 28.48
CA SER A 13 -13.97 -27.36 27.41
C SER A 13 -13.15 -26.97 26.18
N TRP A 14 -13.78 -27.06 25.01
CA TRP A 14 -13.18 -26.66 23.74
C TRP A 14 -12.77 -25.18 23.65
N ALA A 15 -13.13 -24.37 24.66
CA ALA A 15 -12.85 -22.94 24.72
C ALA A 15 -11.35 -22.63 24.71
N LEU A 16 -10.52 -23.40 25.43
CA LEU A 16 -9.07 -23.19 25.44
C LEU A 16 -8.46 -23.42 24.05
N VAL A 17 -8.88 -24.51 23.37
CA VAL A 17 -8.42 -24.82 22.01
C VAL A 17 -8.86 -23.74 21.03
N ALA A 18 -10.12 -23.30 21.09
CA ALA A 18 -10.63 -22.24 20.24
C ALA A 18 -9.85 -20.93 20.43
N LEU A 19 -9.58 -20.53 21.68
CA LEU A 19 -8.79 -19.34 22.00
C LEU A 19 -7.37 -19.45 21.42
N THR A 20 -6.70 -20.59 21.59
CA THR A 20 -5.36 -20.82 21.04
C THR A 20 -5.33 -20.75 19.53
N LEU A 21 -6.31 -21.36 18.85
CA LEU A 21 -6.42 -21.31 17.39
C LEU A 21 -6.67 -19.89 16.87
N ILE A 22 -7.55 -19.13 17.54
CA ILE A 22 -7.78 -17.72 17.20
C ILE A 22 -6.50 -16.91 17.41
N PHE A 23 -5.83 -17.07 18.54
CA PHE A 23 -4.57 -16.38 18.83
C PHE A 23 -3.51 -16.65 17.76
N LEU A 24 -3.27 -17.92 17.43
CA LEU A 24 -2.33 -18.30 16.38
C LEU A 24 -2.77 -17.79 15.00
N GLY A 25 -4.07 -17.80 14.71
CA GLY A 25 -4.64 -17.24 13.49
C GLY A 25 -4.36 -15.74 13.36
N VAL A 26 -4.55 -14.97 14.44
CA VAL A 26 -4.25 -13.53 14.48
C VAL A 26 -2.75 -13.28 14.36
N VAL A 27 -1.91 -14.06 15.07
CA VAL A 27 -0.45 -13.94 14.98
C VAL A 27 0.03 -14.23 13.56
N ALA A 28 -0.44 -15.32 12.95
CA ALA A 28 -0.10 -15.66 11.56
C ALA A 28 -0.61 -14.61 10.57
N TRP A 29 -1.78 -14.02 10.81
CA TRP A 29 -2.31 -12.94 10.00
C TRP A 29 -1.50 -11.65 10.13
N ALA A 30 -1.08 -11.28 11.35
CA ALA A 30 -0.23 -10.11 11.60
C ALA A 30 1.14 -10.24 10.93
N PHE A 31 1.69 -11.46 10.89
CA PHE A 31 2.93 -11.75 10.18
C PHE A 31 2.74 -12.00 8.68
N ARG A 32 1.50 -12.07 8.16
CA ARG A 32 1.26 -12.24 6.73
C ARG A 32 1.74 -10.98 6.01
N PRO A 33 2.79 -11.06 5.17
CA PRO A 33 3.38 -9.89 4.53
C PRO A 33 2.54 -9.49 3.31
N GLY A 34 1.32 -9.00 3.54
CA GLY A 34 0.34 -8.66 2.50
C GLY A 34 0.53 -7.26 1.90
N SER A 35 1.24 -6.35 2.58
CA SER A 35 1.31 -4.92 2.19
C SER A 35 2.65 -4.48 1.63
N LYS A 36 3.60 -5.40 1.45
CA LYS A 36 4.91 -5.08 0.87
C LYS A 36 4.84 -4.39 -0.51
N PRO A 37 3.98 -4.79 -1.47
CA PRO A 37 4.04 -4.20 -2.81
C PRO A 37 3.57 -2.74 -2.88
N LEU A 38 2.61 -2.33 -2.03
CA LEU A 38 2.06 -0.96 -2.10
C LEU A 38 3.03 0.08 -1.50
N HIS A 39 3.84 -0.32 -0.51
CA HIS A 39 4.87 0.55 0.08
C HIS A 39 6.09 0.70 -0.84
N ASP A 40 6.46 -0.36 -1.56
CA ASP A 40 7.54 -0.31 -2.56
C ASP A 40 7.16 0.58 -3.77
N ASP A 41 5.89 0.56 -4.21
CA ASP A 41 5.38 1.43 -5.28
C ASP A 41 5.38 2.91 -4.87
N ALA A 42 4.96 3.22 -3.63
CA ALA A 42 4.98 4.59 -3.12
C ALA A 42 6.42 5.12 -2.93
N ALA A 43 7.34 4.28 -2.43
CA ALA A 43 8.75 4.65 -2.26
C ALA A 43 9.47 4.85 -3.59
N SER A 44 9.16 4.05 -4.61
CA SER A 44 9.76 4.18 -5.96
C SER A 44 9.17 5.30 -6.80
N SER A 45 8.03 5.89 -6.40
CA SER A 45 7.36 6.98 -7.14
C SER A 45 8.23 8.23 -7.32
N ILE A 46 9.00 8.59 -6.29
CA ILE A 46 9.92 9.74 -6.31
C ILE A 46 11.16 9.42 -7.16
N PHE A 47 11.60 8.16 -7.17
CA PHE A 47 12.82 7.71 -7.87
C PHE A 47 12.59 7.24 -9.32
N ARG A 48 11.34 7.30 -9.79
CA ARG A 48 10.94 6.72 -11.08
C ARG A 48 11.55 7.45 -12.29
N ASN A 49 12.06 8.66 -12.10
CA ASN A 49 12.63 9.50 -13.16
C ASN A 49 14.16 9.63 -13.07
N GLU A 50 14.81 8.92 -12.14
CA GLU A 50 16.25 9.05 -11.88
C GLU A 50 17.08 8.39 -12.99
N THR A 51 16.60 7.27 -13.53
CA THR A 51 17.34 6.46 -14.53
C THR A 51 17.17 6.99 -15.96
N LYS A 52 16.10 7.74 -16.20
CA LYS A 52 15.84 8.42 -17.48
C LYS A 52 15.00 9.66 -17.19
N PRO A 53 15.52 10.87 -17.48
CA PRO A 53 14.70 12.07 -17.42
C PRO A 53 13.47 11.86 -18.29
N ALA A 54 12.29 12.32 -17.85
CA ALA A 54 11.16 12.51 -18.75
C ALA A 54 11.64 13.42 -19.88
N GLY A 55 11.99 12.81 -21.01
CA GLY A 55 12.57 13.51 -22.13
C GLY A 55 11.53 14.45 -22.68
N ASP A 56 11.61 15.71 -22.31
CA ASP A 56 11.13 16.92 -22.98
C ASP A 56 9.83 16.75 -23.82
N ALA A 57 8.86 15.98 -23.33
CA ALA A 57 7.59 15.68 -24.01
C ALA A 57 6.64 16.90 -24.06
N GLY A 58 7.19 18.11 -23.93
CA GLY A 58 6.50 19.38 -24.04
C GLY A 58 7.35 20.51 -24.64
N ARG A 59 8.64 20.29 -24.98
CA ARG A 59 9.51 21.35 -25.56
C ARG A 59 9.61 21.29 -27.08
N GLY A 60 8.60 20.71 -27.72
CA GLY A 60 8.52 20.54 -29.16
C GLY A 60 7.29 21.19 -29.80
N GLN A 61 6.70 22.22 -29.20
CA GLN A 61 5.71 23.01 -29.93
C GLN A 61 6.45 24.16 -30.65
N PRO A 62 6.62 24.09 -31.97
CA PRO A 62 7.30 25.14 -32.72
C PRO A 62 6.55 26.44 -32.51
N ARG A 63 7.31 27.44 -32.07
CA ARG A 63 6.93 28.84 -31.93
C ARG A 63 6.15 29.26 -33.19
N ALA A 64 4.82 29.32 -33.07
CA ALA A 64 3.97 29.94 -34.08
C ALA A 64 4.46 31.39 -34.23
N THR A 65 4.93 31.66 -35.42
CA THR A 65 5.64 32.84 -35.83
C THR A 65 4.81 34.10 -35.65
N ASP A 66 5.46 35.09 -35.06
CA ASP A 66 5.46 36.50 -35.48
C ASP A 66 4.59 36.80 -36.71
N GLY A 67 3.49 37.55 -36.54
CA GLY A 67 2.60 37.85 -37.66
C GLY A 67 1.42 38.81 -37.39
N ALA A 68 1.39 39.56 -36.28
CA ALA A 68 0.24 40.39 -35.93
C ALA A 68 0.56 41.89 -35.73
N ARG A 69 1.68 42.39 -36.29
CA ARG A 69 2.09 43.79 -36.12
C ARG A 69 2.27 44.59 -37.42
N SER A 70 1.54 44.27 -38.49
CA SER A 70 1.68 45.00 -39.78
C SER A 70 0.38 45.15 -40.61
N GLN A 71 -0.82 45.05 -40.03
CA GLN A 71 -2.09 45.06 -40.80
C GLN A 71 -3.21 45.94 -40.20
N LYS A 72 -2.88 46.95 -39.40
CA LYS A 72 -3.87 47.95 -38.92
C LYS A 72 -3.34 49.40 -38.97
N GLU A 73 -2.42 49.67 -39.90
CA GLU A 73 -2.08 51.04 -40.34
C GLU A 73 -2.31 51.11 -41.86
N ALA A 74 -3.57 51.31 -42.25
CA ALA A 74 -3.98 51.78 -43.57
C ALA A 74 -5.41 52.33 -43.48
#